data_AF-A0A1E4FPK4-F1
#
_entry.id   AF-A0A1E4FPK4-F1
#
_cell.length_a   1.000
_cell.length_b   1.000
_cell.length_c   1.000
_cell.angle_alpha   90.00
_cell.angle_beta   90.00
_cell.angle_gamma   90.00
#
_symmetry.space_group_name_H-M   'P 1'
#
loop_
_entity.id
_entity.type
_entity.pdbx_description
1 polymer ?
#
loop_
_entity_poly.entity_id
_entity_poly.type
_entity_poly.pdbx_seq_one_letter_code
_entity_poly.pdbx_strand_id
1 'polypeptide(L)'
;MSEKDRAPDVANVDMLVDENGSGIELPDNRPIQVAGEHDATIGAAGPTNWWLYGLGALAIIIAILLVLQIFSGAPGTDMQPGTPSSAPVVEPVIPAG
;
A
#
# COMPACT_ATOMS: atom_id res chain seq x y z
N MET A 1 12.98 31.89 6.53
CA MET A 1 13.01 31.02 7.73
C MET A 1 12.23 29.77 7.34
N SER A 2 12.93 28.72 6.90
CA SER A 2 12.33 27.53 6.31
C SER A 2 12.15 26.45 7.38
N GLU A 3 11.03 25.72 7.29
CA GLU A 3 10.56 24.63 8.17
C GLU A 3 11.58 23.48 8.43
N LYS A 4 12.78 23.51 7.83
CA LYS A 4 13.80 22.46 7.93
C LYS A 4 14.68 22.48 9.19
N ASP A 5 14.56 23.52 10.03
CA ASP A 5 15.39 23.67 11.24
C ASP A 5 14.68 23.29 12.54
N ARG A 6 13.46 22.74 12.48
CA ARG A 6 12.77 22.26 13.69
C ARG A 6 13.33 20.87 14.04
N ALA A 7 14.40 20.83 14.82
CA ALA A 7 14.92 19.60 15.40
C ALA A 7 13.77 18.82 16.06
N PRO A 8 13.67 17.48 15.86
CA PRO A 8 12.61 16.70 16.47
C PRO A 8 12.71 16.83 17.99
N ASP A 9 11.58 17.12 18.62
CA ASP A 9 11.47 17.14 20.07
C ASP A 9 11.60 15.69 20.56
N VAL A 10 12.81 15.32 20.97
CA VAL A 10 13.11 13.97 21.47
C VAL A 10 12.71 13.92 22.94
N ALA A 11 12.01 12.85 23.32
CA ALA A 11 11.57 12.64 24.69
C ALA A 11 12.77 12.68 25.66
N ASN A 12 12.67 13.51 26.70
CA ASN A 12 13.59 13.50 27.82
C ASN A 12 13.19 12.34 28.74
N VAL A 13 14.05 11.32 28.86
CA VAL A 13 13.78 10.12 29.66
C VAL A 13 14.85 9.99 30.74
N ASP A 14 14.40 9.79 31.97
CA ASP A 14 15.26 9.72 33.16
C ASP A 14 16.12 8.45 33.23
N MET A 15 15.71 7.37 32.55
CA MET A 15 16.41 6.08 32.57
C MET A 15 16.27 5.35 31.24
N LEU A 16 17.40 4.89 30.70
CA LEU A 16 17.47 4.05 29.51
C LEU A 16 17.91 2.64 29.90
N VAL A 17 17.18 1.65 29.41
CA VAL A 17 17.39 0.23 29.71
C VAL A 17 17.47 -0.55 28.41
N ASP A 18 18.49 -1.39 28.29
CA ASP A 18 18.73 -2.31 27.18
C ASP A 18 17.73 -3.50 27.18
N GLU A 19 17.63 -4.25 26.08
CA GLU A 19 16.85 -5.49 26.00
C GLU A 19 17.25 -6.54 27.04
N ASN A 20 18.48 -6.47 27.56
CA ASN A 20 18.99 -7.36 28.58
C ASN A 20 18.77 -6.83 30.00
N GLY A 21 18.04 -5.72 30.15
CA GLY A 21 17.73 -5.10 31.44
C GLY A 21 18.89 -4.28 32.03
N SER A 22 19.96 -4.02 31.27
CA SER A 22 21.08 -3.19 31.74
C SER A 22 20.79 -1.71 31.54
N GLY A 23 21.06 -0.88 32.54
CA GLY A 23 21.00 0.57 32.42
C GLY A 23 22.07 1.08 31.43
N ILE A 24 21.66 1.90 30.47
CA ILE A 24 22.57 2.53 29.50
C ILE A 24 22.85 3.96 30.00
N GLU A 25 24.10 4.23 30.38
CA GLU A 25 24.54 5.58 30.71
C GLU A 25 24.75 6.40 29.43
N LEU A 26 23.94 7.44 29.24
CA LEU A 26 24.14 8.38 28.15
C LEU A 26 24.94 9.57 28.66
N PRO A 27 25.96 10.03 27.91
CA PRO A 27 26.65 11.28 28.24
C PRO A 27 25.67 12.45 28.25
N ASP A 28 25.73 13.26 29.30
CA ASP A 28 24.97 14.51 29.40
C ASP A 28 25.23 15.33 28.13
N ASN A 29 24.17 15.62 27.39
CA ASN A 29 24.15 16.39 26.12
C ASN A 29 24.34 15.63 24.80
N ARG A 30 24.04 14.32 24.72
CA ARG A 30 23.77 13.70 23.41
C ARG A 30 22.28 13.37 23.26
N PRO A 31 21.59 13.89 22.23
CA PRO A 31 20.27 13.38 21.89
C PRO A 31 20.40 11.91 21.53
N ILE A 32 19.45 11.09 22.01
CA ILE A 32 19.33 9.69 21.60
C ILE A 32 19.11 9.69 20.09
N GLN A 33 20.16 9.35 19.34
CA GLN A 33 20.06 9.24 17.90
C GLN A 33 19.42 7.89 17.60
N VAL A 34 18.24 7.91 16.97
CA VAL A 34 17.65 6.71 16.38
C VAL A 34 18.68 6.15 15.40
N ALA A 35 19.08 4.89 15.58
CA ALA A 35 20.05 4.22 14.71
C ALA A 35 19.55 4.33 13.25
N GLY A 36 20.29 5.10 12.45
CA GLY A 36 19.97 5.49 11.07
C GLY A 36 20.07 4.35 10.05
N GLU A 37 19.76 3.12 10.44
CA GLU A 37 19.89 1.93 9.59
C GLU A 37 18.58 1.53 8.89
N HIS A 38 17.48 2.24 9.13
CA HIS A 38 16.17 1.86 8.59
C HIS A 38 15.87 2.44 7.20
N ASP A 39 16.66 3.37 6.69
CA ASP A 39 16.24 4.17 5.51
C ASP A 39 16.40 3.41 4.17
N ALA A 40 17.53 2.71 3.98
CA ALA A 40 17.78 1.98 2.73
C ALA A 40 16.86 0.75 2.56
N THR A 41 16.55 0.05 3.65
CA THR A 41 15.72 -1.16 3.63
C THR A 41 14.24 -0.82 3.40
N ILE A 42 13.74 0.30 3.95
CA ILE A 42 12.36 0.77 3.71
C ILE A 42 12.23 1.32 2.29
N GLY A 43 13.24 1.99 1.74
CA GLY A 43 13.23 2.47 0.36
C GLY A 43 13.12 1.33 -0.67
N ALA A 44 13.79 0.20 -0.41
CA ALA A 44 13.75 -0.98 -1.29
C ALA A 44 12.41 -1.75 -1.21
N ALA A 45 11.79 -1.81 -0.03
CA ALA A 45 10.45 -2.38 0.20
C ALA A 45 9.32 -1.35 -0.02
N GLY A 46 9.66 -0.14 -0.45
CA GLY A 46 8.72 0.95 -0.63
C GLY A 46 7.64 0.63 -1.67
N PRO A 47 6.42 1.18 -1.52
CA PRO A 47 5.29 0.93 -2.40
C PRO A 47 5.63 0.99 -3.88
N THR A 48 6.43 1.99 -4.24
CA THR A 48 6.81 2.31 -5.61
C THR A 48 7.60 1.20 -6.29
N ASN A 49 8.51 0.52 -5.58
CA ASN A 49 9.38 -0.48 -6.20
C ASN A 49 8.60 -1.77 -6.54
N TRP A 50 7.84 -2.31 -5.59
CA TRP A 50 7.04 -3.52 -5.84
C TRP A 50 5.84 -3.24 -6.77
N TRP A 51 5.28 -2.03 -6.76
CA TRP A 51 4.24 -1.64 -7.72
C TRP A 51 4.73 -1.61 -9.16
N LEU A 52 5.96 -1.15 -9.42
CA LEU A 52 6.51 -1.13 -10.78
C LEU A 52 6.68 -2.54 -11.33
N TYR A 53 7.23 -3.46 -10.53
CA TYR A 53 7.34 -4.87 -10.93
C TYR A 53 5.95 -5.53 -11.06
N GLY A 54 5.02 -5.24 -10.14
CA GLY A 54 3.66 -5.75 -10.18
C GLY A 54 2.88 -5.30 -11.41
N LEU A 55 2.91 -4.01 -11.73
CA LEU A 55 2.28 -3.46 -12.94
C LEU A 55 2.93 -3.97 -14.22
N GLY A 56 4.26 -4.08 -14.25
CA GLY A 56 4.98 -4.66 -15.39
C GLY A 56 4.57 -6.11 -15.64
N ALA A 57 4.55 -6.93 -14.59
CA ALA A 57 4.10 -8.31 -14.67
C ALA A 57 2.62 -8.43 -15.10
N LEU A 58 1.74 -7.59 -14.54
CA LEU A 58 0.33 -7.57 -14.91
C LEU A 58 0.12 -7.21 -16.39
N ALA A 59 0.84 -6.20 -16.89
CA ALA A 59 0.77 -5.80 -18.29
C ALA A 59 1.19 -6.94 -19.23
N ILE A 60 2.23 -7.70 -18.87
CA ILE A 60 2.68 -8.87 -19.64
C ILE A 60 1.58 -9.96 -19.66
N ILE A 61 0.98 -10.27 -18.51
CA ILE A 61 -0.10 -11.26 -18.41
C ILE A 61 -1.27 -10.85 -19.30
N ILE A 62 -1.71 -9.59 -19.20
CA ILE A 62 -2.80 -9.05 -20.03
C ILE A 62 -2.44 -9.16 -21.52
N ALA A 63 -1.23 -8.81 -21.92
CA ALA A 63 -0.79 -8.89 -23.31
C ALA A 63 -0.81 -10.35 -23.84
N ILE A 64 -0.31 -11.31 -23.05
CA ILE A 64 -0.36 -12.73 -23.41
C ILE A 64 -1.81 -13.19 -23.54
N LEU A 65 -2.67 -12.87 -22.57
CA LEU A 65 -4.07 -13.25 -22.60
C LEU A 65 -4.79 -12.64 -23.80
N LEU A 66 -4.53 -11.38 -24.15
CA LEU A 66 -5.11 -10.73 -25.32
C LEU A 66 -4.67 -11.41 -26.62
N VAL A 67 -3.39 -11.74 -26.75
CA VAL A 67 -2.88 -12.48 -27.92
C VAL A 67 -3.56 -13.84 -28.03
N LEU A 68 -3.69 -14.57 -26.91
CA LEU A 68 -4.39 -15.85 -26.88
C LEU A 68 -5.88 -15.71 -27.21
N GLN A 69 -6.53 -14.63 -26.76
CA GLN A 69 -7.93 -14.29 -27.08
C GLN A 69 -8.13 -13.94 -28.56
N ILE A 70 -7.16 -13.28 -29.21
CA ILE A 70 -7.22 -12.99 -30.65
C ILE A 70 -7.18 -14.28 -31.47
N PHE A 71 -6.31 -15.24 -31.10
CA PHE A 71 -6.15 -16.48 -31.84
C PHE A 71 -7.20 -17.56 -31.52
N SER A 72 -7.73 -17.58 -30.29
CA SER A 72 -8.68 -18.61 -29.84
C SER A 72 -10.15 -18.17 -29.94
N GLY A 73 -10.39 -16.91 -30.36
CA GLY A 73 -11.63 -16.20 -30.03
C GLY A 73 -11.73 -15.97 -28.52
N ALA A 74 -12.79 -15.31 -28.07
CA ALA A 74 -13.17 -15.26 -26.65
C ALA A 74 -14.43 -16.11 -26.43
N PRO A 75 -14.34 -17.46 -26.39
CA PRO A 75 -15.50 -18.36 -26.41
C PRO A 75 -16.23 -18.43 -25.05
N GLY A 76 -15.97 -17.47 -24.16
CA GLY A 76 -16.46 -17.46 -22.77
C GLY A 76 -17.06 -16.12 -22.32
N THR A 77 -17.13 -15.11 -23.19
CA THR A 77 -17.92 -13.89 -22.96
C THR A 77 -19.30 -13.93 -23.60
N ASP A 78 -19.68 -15.08 -24.18
CA ASP A 78 -21.06 -15.33 -24.53
C ASP A 78 -21.88 -15.35 -23.23
N MET A 79 -22.80 -14.39 -23.10
CA MET A 79 -23.84 -14.45 -22.08
C MET A 79 -24.53 -15.80 -22.21
N GLN A 80 -24.51 -16.61 -21.15
CA GLN A 80 -25.22 -17.89 -21.17
C GLN A 80 -26.69 -17.60 -21.53
N PRO A 81 -27.25 -18.21 -22.59
CA PRO A 81 -28.65 -17.98 -22.94
C PRO A 81 -29.54 -18.24 -21.74
N GLY A 82 -30.21 -17.19 -21.24
CA GLY A 82 -31.04 -17.24 -20.02
C GLY A 82 -30.40 -16.66 -18.75
N THR A 83 -29.23 -16.03 -18.78
CA THR A 83 -28.78 -15.21 -17.64
C THR A 83 -29.68 -13.99 -17.49
N PRO A 84 -30.32 -13.78 -16.32
CA PRO A 84 -31.19 -12.63 -16.14
C PRO A 84 -30.35 -11.34 -16.20
N SER A 85 -30.61 -10.52 -17.22
CA SER A 85 -30.23 -9.11 -17.17
C SER A 85 -30.98 -8.50 -16.00
N SER A 86 -30.29 -7.95 -15.00
CA SER A 86 -30.93 -7.23 -13.91
C SER A 86 -31.77 -6.10 -14.51
N ALA A 87 -33.10 -6.23 -14.45
CA ALA A 87 -34.01 -5.14 -14.80
C ALA A 87 -33.88 -4.06 -13.72
N PRO A 88 -33.84 -2.77 -14.09
CA PRO A 88 -33.87 -1.69 -13.09
C PRO A 88 -35.15 -1.82 -12.25
N VAL A 89 -34.98 -1.88 -10.93
CA VAL A 89 -36.09 -1.89 -9.98
C VAL A 89 -36.80 -0.53 -10.10
N VAL A 90 -38.04 -0.54 -10.60
CA VAL A 90 -38.92 0.63 -10.52
C VAL A 90 -39.53 0.63 -9.13
N GLU A 91 -39.13 1.58 -8.29
CA GLU A 91 -39.78 1.80 -7.00
C GLU A 91 -41.26 2.12 -7.23
N PRO A 92 -42.20 1.48 -6.51
CA PRO A 92 -43.61 1.82 -6.64
C PRO A 92 -43.83 3.24 -6.10
N VAL A 93 -44.29 4.14 -6.97
CA VAL A 93 -44.80 5.45 -6.55
C VAL A 93 -46.05 5.20 -5.70
N ILE A 94 -45.92 5.38 -4.39
CA ILE A 94 -47.06 5.37 -3.47
C ILE A 94 -47.81 6.70 -3.68
N PRO A 95 -49.06 6.70 -4.16
CA PRO A 95 -49.83 7.94 -4.22
C PRO A 95 -50.12 8.41 -2.80
N ALA A 96 -49.76 9.68 -2.52
CA ALA A 96 -50.07 10.33 -1.26
C ALA A 96 -51.59 10.47 -1.13
N GLY A 97 -52.18 9.71 -0.21
CA GLY A 97 -53.54 9.90 0.28
C GLY A 97 -53.58 10.91 1.41
#